data_AF-A0A8J5MMN6-F1
#
_entry.id   AF-A0A8J5MMN6-F1
#
_cell.length_a   1.000
_cell.length_b   1.000
_cell.length_c   1.000
_cell.angle_alpha   90.00
_cell.angle_beta   90.00
_cell.angle_gamma   90.00
#
_symmetry.space_group_name_H-M   'P 1'
#
loop_
_entity.id
_entity.type
_entity.pdbx_description
1 polymer ?
#
loop_
_entity_poly.entity_id
_entity_poly.type
_entity_poly.pdbx_seq_one_letter_code
_entity_poly.pdbx_strand_id
1 'polypeptide(L)'
;MSLSHRGIPIPPGLQLLVAMRYMATGNFQLTLGDCSDMSQPNVSKFVRNVSAAIATLAPDYIKFPFLEREEEFMQEFASIAGMP
;
A
#
# COMPACT_ATOMS: atom_id res chain seq x y z
N MET A 1 8.16 -33.42 -11.72
CA MET A 1 8.00 -33.43 -10.25
C MET A 1 7.72 -31.99 -9.83
N SER A 2 6.45 -31.62 -9.67
CA SER A 2 6.06 -30.23 -9.36
C SER A 2 6.29 -29.97 -7.87
N LEU A 3 7.35 -29.23 -7.54
CA LEU A 3 7.62 -28.74 -6.19
C LEU A 3 6.51 -27.74 -5.83
N SER A 4 5.47 -28.25 -5.17
CA SER A 4 4.43 -27.42 -4.59
C SER A 4 5.06 -26.59 -3.45
N HIS A 5 5.35 -25.32 -3.70
CA HIS A 5 5.86 -24.33 -2.73
C HIS A 5 4.83 -23.96 -1.62
N ARG A 6 3.87 -24.85 -1.36
CA ARG A 6 2.82 -24.67 -0.35
C ARG A 6 3.42 -24.87 1.04
N GLY A 7 4.06 -23.84 1.59
CA GLY A 7 4.55 -23.86 2.97
C GLY A 7 5.64 -22.87 3.32
N ILE A 8 6.32 -22.25 2.34
CA ILE A 8 7.36 -21.26 2.63
C ILE A 8 6.68 -19.91 2.93
N PRO A 9 6.90 -19.31 4.12
CA PRO A 9 6.38 -17.98 4.43
C PRO A 9 6.95 -16.97 3.44
N ILE A 10 6.07 -16.16 2.86
CA ILE A 10 6.49 -15.11 1.93
C ILE A 10 7.25 -14.03 2.68
N PRO A 11 8.44 -13.60 2.22
CA PRO A 11 9.23 -12.58 2.91
C PRO A 11 8.42 -11.29 3.15
N PRO A 12 8.54 -10.64 4.32
CA PRO A 12 7.79 -9.41 4.62
C PRO A 12 7.97 -8.30 3.58
N GLY A 13 9.17 -8.15 3.02
CA GLY A 13 9.43 -7.18 1.96
C GLY A 13 8.62 -7.45 0.69
N LEU A 14 8.41 -8.72 0.32
CA LEU A 14 7.58 -9.06 -0.82
C LEU A 14 6.09 -8.80 -0.54
N GLN A 15 5.64 -9.08 0.69
CA GLN A 15 4.26 -8.73 1.10
C GLN A 15 4.01 -7.22 1.00
N LEU A 16 4.98 -6.40 1.41
CA LEU A 16 4.93 -4.94 1.28
C LEU A 16 4.82 -4.51 -0.17
N LEU A 17 5.71 -5.00 -1.05
CA LEU A 17 5.72 -4.64 -2.46
C LEU A 17 4.41 -5.02 -3.17
N VAL A 18 3.88 -6.21 -2.90
CA VAL A 18 2.61 -6.69 -3.46
C VAL A 18 1.45 -5.81 -2.98
N ALA A 19 1.38 -5.50 -1.68
CA ALA A 19 0.34 -4.63 -1.14
C ALA A 19 0.42 -3.21 -1.73
N MET A 20 1.61 -2.64 -1.84
CA MET A 20 1.82 -1.31 -2.43
C MET A 20 1.41 -1.26 -3.90
N ARG A 21 1.81 -2.27 -4.69
CA ARG A 21 1.38 -2.39 -6.09
C ARG A 21 -0.14 -2.44 -6.20
N TYR A 22 -0.79 -3.22 -5.36
CA TYR A 22 -2.25 -3.30 -5.33
C TYR A 22 -2.88 -1.94 -4.99
N MET A 23 -2.42 -1.24 -3.95
CA MET A 23 -2.95 0.07 -3.57
C MET A 23 -2.77 1.14 -4.65
N ALA A 24 -1.64 1.13 -5.37
CA ALA A 24 -1.35 2.10 -6.42
C ALA A 24 -2.16 1.88 -7.71
N THR A 25 -2.46 0.63 -8.04
CA THR A 25 -3.12 0.27 -9.31
C THR A 25 -4.62 0.00 -9.16
N GLY A 26 -5.08 -0.34 -7.94
CA GLY A 26 -6.44 -0.82 -7.68
C GLY A 26 -6.78 -2.14 -8.39
N ASN A 27 -5.80 -2.80 -9.03
CA ASN A 27 -6.06 -3.91 -9.93
C ASN A 27 -5.57 -5.25 -9.36
N PHE A 28 -6.54 -6.05 -8.90
CA PHE A 28 -6.30 -7.40 -8.42
C PHE A 28 -5.76 -8.35 -9.51
N GLN A 29 -6.27 -8.25 -10.74
CA GLN A 29 -5.91 -9.16 -11.83
C GLN A 29 -4.47 -8.94 -12.30
N LEU A 30 -4.00 -7.70 -12.36
CA LEU A 30 -2.58 -7.39 -12.63
C LEU A 30 -1.67 -7.95 -11.55
N THR A 31 -2.07 -7.80 -10.28
CA THR A 31 -1.29 -8.31 -9.14
C THR A 31 -1.20 -9.85 -9.14
N LEU A 32 -2.26 -10.54 -9.59
CA LEU A 32 -2.30 -12.01 -9.70
C LEU A 32 -1.60 -12.53 -10.97
N GLY A 33 -1.66 -11.78 -12.08
CA GLY A 33 -1.00 -12.14 -13.33
C GLY A 33 0.53 -12.08 -13.23
N ASP A 34 1.06 -11.07 -12.53
CA ASP A 34 2.50 -10.92 -12.31
C ASP A 34 3.05 -11.88 -11.24
N CYS A 35 2.16 -12.36 -10.36
CA CYS A 35 2.52 -13.23 -9.26
C CYS A 35 1.83 -14.59 -9.43
N SER A 36 2.27 -15.38 -10.42
CA SER A 36 1.72 -16.71 -10.71
C SER A 36 1.66 -17.67 -9.52
N ASP A 37 2.49 -17.43 -8.48
CA ASP A 37 2.55 -18.22 -7.26
C ASP A 37 1.71 -17.64 -6.09
N MET A 38 1.05 -16.50 -6.30
CA MET A 38 0.30 -15.78 -5.26
C MET A 38 -1.20 -15.94 -5.43
N SER A 39 -1.85 -16.55 -4.44
CA SER A 39 -3.31 -16.63 -4.40
C SER A 39 -3.93 -15.30 -3.96
N GLN A 40 -5.13 -15.00 -4.46
CA GLN A 40 -5.91 -13.82 -4.04
C GLN A 40 -6.06 -13.70 -2.51
N PRO A 41 -6.32 -14.77 -1.73
CA PRO A 41 -6.37 -14.66 -0.27
C PRO A 41 -5.08 -14.16 0.36
N ASN A 42 -3.91 -14.51 -0.20
CA ASN A 42 -2.63 -14.02 0.29
C ASN A 42 -2.47 -12.53 0.01
N VAL A 43 -2.82 -12.07 -1.20
CA VAL A 43 -2.79 -10.64 -1.55
C VAL A 43 -3.69 -9.84 -0.60
N SER A 44 -4.92 -10.30 -0.37
CA SER A 44 -5.84 -9.65 0.59
C SER A 44 -5.27 -9.61 2.01
N LYS A 45 -4.61 -10.70 2.45
CA LYS A 45 -3.93 -10.73 3.76
C LYS A 45 -2.79 -9.71 3.82
N PHE A 46 -2.00 -9.57 2.77
CA PHE A 46 -0.88 -8.64 2.72
C PHE A 46 -1.35 -7.20 2.73
N VAL A 47 -2.35 -6.86 1.90
CA VAL A 47 -2.96 -5.53 1.89
C VAL A 47 -3.44 -5.17 3.29
N ARG A 48 -4.21 -6.05 3.94
CA ARG A 48 -4.69 -5.81 5.31
C ARG A 48 -3.54 -5.56 6.30
N ASN A 49 -2.53 -6.43 6.31
CA ASN A 49 -1.42 -6.36 7.27
C ASN A 49 -0.55 -5.11 7.04
N VAL A 50 -0.25 -4.81 5.78
CA VAL A 50 0.57 -3.65 5.39
C VAL A 50 -0.18 -2.35 5.66
N SER A 51 -1.47 -2.25 5.30
CA SER A 51 -2.29 -1.09 5.63
C SER A 51 -2.39 -0.85 7.12
N ALA A 52 -2.54 -1.91 7.93
CA ALA A 52 -2.55 -1.78 9.40
C ALA A 52 -1.20 -1.28 9.93
N ALA A 53 -0.07 -1.79 9.42
CA ALA A 53 1.25 -1.32 9.79
C ALA A 53 1.47 0.16 9.41
N ILE A 54 1.08 0.56 8.19
CA ILE A 54 1.15 1.96 7.75
C ILE A 54 0.28 2.85 8.64
N ALA A 55 -0.93 2.41 8.99
CA ALA A 55 -1.81 3.17 9.88
C ALA A 55 -1.20 3.40 11.26
N THR A 56 -0.38 2.48 11.78
CA THR A 56 0.31 2.68 13.06
C THR A 56 1.38 3.78 13.00
N LEU A 57 1.92 4.06 11.80
CA LEU A 57 2.86 5.15 11.55
C LEU A 57 2.17 6.48 11.22
N ALA A 58 0.87 6.46 10.89
CA ALA A 58 0.13 7.66 10.51
C ALA A 58 0.26 8.81 11.52
N PRO A 59 0.19 8.60 12.85
CA PRO A 59 0.35 9.69 13.81
C PRO A 59 1.72 10.36 13.74
N ASP A 60 2.77 9.67 13.32
CA ASP A 60 4.14 10.20 13.25
C ASP A 60 4.40 10.97 11.96
N TYR A 61 3.85 10.50 10.85
CA TYR A 61 4.16 11.01 9.50
C TYR A 61 3.03 11.82 8.85
N ILE A 62 1.77 11.63 9.24
CA ILE A 62 0.61 12.35 8.69
C ILE A 62 0.24 13.45 9.70
N LYS A 63 0.70 14.67 9.42
CA LYS A 63 0.39 15.86 10.22
C LYS A 63 -0.55 16.76 9.41
N PHE A 64 -1.74 17.01 9.95
CA PHE A 64 -2.64 17.99 9.36
C PHE A 64 -2.27 19.40 9.81
N PRO A 65 -2.40 20.41 8.93
CA PRO A 65 -2.16 21.79 9.31
C PRO A 65 -3.15 22.24 10.39
N PHE A 66 -2.70 23.16 11.25
CA PHE A 66 -3.60 23.86 12.17
C PHE A 66 -4.47 24.83 11.37
N LEU A 67 -5.70 25.08 11.85
CA LEU A 67 -6.72 25.93 11.20
C LEU A 67 -6.16 27.29 10.73
N GLU A 68 -5.23 27.86 11.48
CA GLU A 68 -4.63 29.18 11.21
C GLU A 68 -3.75 29.20 9.95
N ARG A 69 -3.21 28.05 9.53
CA ARG A 69 -2.31 27.92 8.37
C ARG A 69 -2.89 27.03 7.27
N GLU A 70 -4.15 26.65 7.38
CA GLU A 70 -4.80 25.75 6.42
C GLU A 70 -4.75 26.32 5.00
N GLU A 71 -5.06 27.62 4.82
CA GLU A 71 -5.03 28.27 3.51
C GLU A 71 -3.63 28.27 2.87
N GLU A 72 -2.58 28.55 3.65
CA GLU A 72 -1.19 28.52 3.17
C GLU A 72 -0.81 27.11 2.71
N PHE A 73 -1.12 26.10 3.53
CA PHE A 73 -0.82 24.71 3.22
C PHE A 73 -1.58 24.20 2.00
N MET A 74 -2.86 24.57 1.84
CA MET A 74 -3.65 24.21 0.66
C MET A 74 -3.09 24.86 -0.61
N GLN A 75 -2.64 26.12 -0.54
CA GLN A 75 -1.99 26.78 -1.67
C GLN A 75 -0.65 26.11 -2.04
N GLU A 76 0.18 25.78 -1.06
CA GLU A 76 1.42 25.05 -1.28
C GLU A 76 1.14 23.66 -1.89
N PHE A 77 0.16 22.94 -1.37
CA PHE A 77 -0.24 21.64 -1.90
C PHE A 77 -0.75 21.73 -3.35
N ALA A 78 -1.59 22.71 -3.65
CA ALA A 78 -2.06 22.98 -5.01
C ALA A 78 -0.92 23.33 -5.96
N SER A 79 0.16 23.96 -5.47
CA SER A 79 1.33 24.28 -6.30
C SER A 79 2.11 23.04 -6.76
N ILE A 80 2.02 21.91 -6.04
CA ILE A 80 2.76 20.68 -6.36
C ILE A 80 2.17 19.98 -7.58
N ALA A 81 0.85 19.82 -7.64
CA ALA A 81 0.18 19.03 -8.69
C ALA A 81 -1.23 19.52 -9.07
N GLY A 82 -1.65 20.71 -8.62
CA GLY A 82 -2.99 21.26 -8.91
C GLY A 82 -4.13 20.55 -8.18
N MET A 83 -3.81 19.81 -7.11
CA MET A 83 -4.80 19.14 -6.27
C MET A 83 -5.35 20.16 -5.25
N PRO A 84 -6.68 20.24 -5.05
CA PRO A 84 -7.29 21.11 -4.06
C PRO A 84 -6.89 20.73 -2.62
#